data_AF-A0A934LRU2-F1
#
_entry.id   AF-A0A934LRU2-F1
#
_cell.length_a   1.000
_cell.length_b   1.000
_cell.length_c   1.000
_cell.angle_alpha   90.00
_cell.angle_beta   90.00
_cell.angle_gamma   90.00
#
_symmetry.space_group_name_H-M   'P 1'
#
loop_
_entity.id
_entity.type
_entity.pdbx_description
1 polymer ?
#
loop_
_entity_poly.entity_id
_entity_poly.type
_entity_poly.pdbx_seq_one_letter_code
_entity_poly.pdbx_strand_id
1 'polypeptide(L)'
;SEGGPYETPFIHADEVETSWSLALFPEVMRMEDVADTTPRGFLPEGHIDMAGNLLHRPVAWYGQVGCGPIEVAAYKPGVVGKASAARAEKAIPGVEKLLDYMVKLVTDVVTAFPPGRLPPIEEVTQRPREEIEAVLKGPLAPGGRSIYTLAYPM
;
A
#
# COMPACT_ATOMS: atom_id res chain seq x y z
N SER A 1 13.31 -8.72 3.89
CA SER A 1 14.20 -7.56 4.14
C SER A 1 13.34 -6.34 4.39
N GLU A 2 13.70 -5.48 5.34
CA GLU A 2 12.95 -4.27 5.73
C GLU A 2 13.04 -3.11 4.71
N GLY A 3 13.28 -3.42 3.43
CA GLY A 3 13.40 -2.40 2.37
C GLY A 3 14.67 -1.53 2.39
N GLY A 4 15.55 -1.66 3.38
CA GLY A 4 16.79 -0.87 3.49
C GLY A 4 17.42 -0.97 4.88
N PRO A 5 18.62 -0.37 5.09
CA PRO A 5 19.26 -0.28 6.41
C PRO A 5 18.74 0.94 7.18
N TYR A 6 17.49 0.86 7.66
CA TYR A 6 16.85 1.91 8.43
C TYR A 6 17.13 1.78 9.94
N GLU A 7 17.18 2.93 10.63
CA GLU A 7 17.37 3.02 12.08
C GLU A 7 16.05 2.97 12.85
N THR A 8 14.97 3.38 12.20
CA THR A 8 13.62 3.46 12.74
C THR A 8 12.60 2.71 11.85
N PRO A 9 11.55 2.14 12.44
CA PRO A 9 10.53 1.43 11.68
C PRO A 9 9.68 2.41 10.86
N PHE A 10 9.14 1.91 9.74
CA PHE A 10 8.19 2.65 8.90
C PHE A 10 6.93 3.08 9.66
N ILE A 11 6.58 4.37 9.58
CA ILE A 11 5.35 4.98 10.09
C ILE A 11 4.74 5.99 9.10
N HIS A 12 5.10 7.27 9.18
CA HIS A 12 4.59 8.32 8.28
C HIS A 12 5.51 9.54 8.25
N ALA A 13 5.87 9.98 7.04
CA ALA A 13 6.85 11.02 6.74
C ALA A 13 8.15 10.85 7.54
N ASP A 14 8.52 9.61 7.80
CA ASP A 14 9.58 9.21 8.71
C ASP A 14 10.89 8.96 7.95
N GLU A 15 11.83 8.26 8.57
CA GLU A 15 13.10 7.90 7.93
C GLU A 15 12.88 7.15 6.61
N VAL A 16 11.93 6.21 6.57
CA VAL A 16 11.71 5.34 5.43
C VAL A 16 11.08 6.11 4.28
N GLU A 17 9.92 6.75 4.50
CA GLU A 17 9.26 7.51 3.42
C GLU A 17 10.16 8.62 2.90
N THR A 18 10.85 9.34 3.80
CA THR A 18 11.76 10.42 3.42
C THR A 18 12.97 9.89 2.65
N SER A 19 13.53 8.72 3.00
CA SER A 19 14.65 8.12 2.25
C SER A 19 14.24 7.69 0.84
N TRP A 20 13.06 7.07 0.70
CA TRP A 20 12.51 6.69 -0.60
C TRP A 20 12.21 7.92 -1.45
N SER A 21 11.67 8.96 -0.81
CA SER A 21 11.39 10.24 -1.41
C SER A 21 12.64 10.92 -1.95
N LEU A 22 13.71 10.95 -1.16
CA LEU A 22 15.01 11.48 -1.58
C LEU A 22 15.61 10.69 -2.76
N ALA A 23 15.40 9.37 -2.81
CA ALA A 23 15.91 8.55 -3.89
C ALA A 23 15.14 8.74 -5.21
N LEU A 24 13.83 8.98 -5.15
CA LEU A 24 12.95 9.00 -6.32
C LEU A 24 12.62 10.41 -6.82
N PHE A 25 12.53 11.38 -5.92
CA PHE A 25 12.11 12.76 -6.20
C PHE A 25 12.92 13.78 -5.39
N PRO A 26 14.27 13.74 -5.47
CA PRO A 26 15.14 14.62 -4.68
C PRO A 26 14.84 16.12 -4.88
N GLU A 27 14.33 16.51 -6.05
CA GLU A 27 14.08 17.91 -6.42
C GLU A 27 12.93 18.56 -5.65
N VAL A 28 12.03 17.78 -5.04
CA VAL A 28 10.94 18.29 -4.19
C VAL A 28 11.17 18.04 -2.70
N MET A 29 12.32 17.47 -2.33
CA MET A 29 12.65 17.16 -0.94
C MET A 29 13.51 18.27 -0.30
N ARG A 30 12.89 19.02 0.60
CA ARG A 30 13.54 20.12 1.36
C ARG A 30 13.99 19.63 2.74
N MET A 31 15.16 18.99 2.78
CA MET A 31 15.67 18.38 4.00
C MET A 31 16.01 19.38 5.10
N GLU A 32 16.15 20.67 4.78
CA GLU A 32 16.33 21.74 5.76
C GLU A 32 15.08 22.03 6.60
N ASP A 33 13.89 21.60 6.15
CA ASP A 33 12.61 21.85 6.82
C ASP A 33 12.12 20.65 7.65
N VAL A 34 12.87 19.53 7.67
CA VAL A 34 12.43 18.31 8.37
C VAL A 34 12.38 18.51 9.88
N ALA A 35 11.37 17.90 10.50
CA ALA A 35 11.20 17.89 11.94
C ALA A 35 10.95 16.47 12.41
N ASP A 36 11.54 16.10 13.54
CA ASP A 36 11.32 14.80 14.15
C ASP A 36 10.24 14.88 15.22
N THR A 37 9.50 13.80 15.40
CA THR A 37 8.56 13.61 16.50
C THR A 37 8.80 12.28 17.18
N THR A 38 8.19 12.09 18.36
CA THR A 38 8.22 10.81 19.08
C THR A 38 6.81 10.23 19.11
N PRO A 39 6.53 9.17 18.33
CA PRO A 39 5.24 8.50 18.35
C PRO A 39 4.91 7.96 19.75
N ARG A 40 3.63 8.05 20.13
CA ARG A 40 3.13 7.52 21.40
C ARG A 40 1.73 6.92 21.26
N GLY A 41 1.47 5.84 21.99
CA GLY A 41 0.15 5.23 22.15
C GLY A 41 -0.40 5.41 23.57
N PHE A 42 -1.67 5.06 23.77
CA PHE A 42 -2.30 5.01 25.09
C PHE A 42 -2.19 3.64 25.77
N LEU A 43 -1.80 2.60 25.01
CA LEU A 43 -1.62 1.23 25.49
C LEU A 43 -0.12 0.85 25.48
N PRO A 44 0.27 -0.16 26.27
CA PRO A 44 1.59 -0.78 26.14
C PRO A 44 1.83 -1.34 24.73
N GLU A 45 3.10 -1.37 24.34
CA GLU A 45 3.51 -1.93 23.06
C GLU A 45 3.26 -3.45 22.99
N GLY A 46 3.00 -3.98 21.78
CA GLY A 46 2.92 -5.42 21.50
C GLY A 46 1.55 -5.92 21.05
N HIS A 47 0.48 -5.16 21.28
CA HIS A 47 -0.87 -5.53 20.86
C HIS A 47 -1.21 -5.04 19.44
N ILE A 48 -0.99 -3.74 19.22
CA ILE A 48 -1.33 -3.04 17.97
C ILE A 48 -0.09 -3.00 17.08
N ASP A 49 -0.28 -3.36 15.81
CA ASP A 49 0.74 -3.31 14.78
C ASP A 49 1.13 -1.88 14.39
N MET A 50 2.30 -1.76 13.79
CA MET A 50 2.82 -0.51 13.25
C MET A 50 2.28 -0.27 11.84
N ALA A 51 2.61 0.88 11.25
CA ALA A 51 2.18 1.20 9.89
C ALA A 51 2.57 0.07 8.92
N GLY A 52 1.68 -0.20 7.96
CA GLY A 52 1.86 -1.29 7.00
C GLY A 52 1.71 -2.71 7.58
N ASN A 53 1.35 -2.86 8.87
CA ASN A 53 1.29 -4.15 9.57
C ASN A 53 2.59 -4.97 9.47
N LEU A 54 3.73 -4.27 9.52
CA LEU A 54 5.04 -4.86 9.25
C LEU A 54 5.50 -5.86 10.32
N LEU A 55 4.95 -5.75 11.55
CA LEU A 55 5.36 -6.61 12.66
C LEU A 55 4.44 -7.82 12.85
N HIS A 56 3.35 -7.91 12.08
CA HIS A 56 2.33 -8.96 12.15
C HIS A 56 1.79 -9.19 13.57
N ARG A 57 1.49 -8.10 14.28
CA ARG A 57 0.91 -8.13 15.63
C ARG A 57 -0.58 -8.53 15.59
N PRO A 58 -1.16 -8.97 16.72
CA PRO A 58 -2.54 -9.48 16.75
C PRO A 58 -3.62 -8.50 16.29
N VAL A 59 -3.44 -7.20 16.55
CA VAL A 59 -4.36 -6.15 16.10
C VAL A 59 -3.68 -5.37 14.98
N ALA A 60 -4.23 -5.46 13.76
CA ALA A 60 -3.77 -4.67 12.64
C ALA A 60 -3.82 -3.16 12.96
N TRP A 61 -2.88 -2.38 12.41
CA TRP A 61 -2.82 -0.93 12.57
C TRP A 61 -4.15 -0.25 12.25
N TYR A 62 -4.81 -0.67 11.15
CA TYR A 62 -6.11 -0.16 10.71
C TYR A 62 -7.30 -0.79 11.47
N GLY A 63 -7.05 -1.75 12.35
CA GLY A 63 -8.06 -2.47 13.13
C GLY A 63 -8.48 -1.75 14.42
N GLN A 64 -7.89 -0.59 14.71
CA GLN A 64 -8.20 0.21 15.89
C GLN A 64 -8.38 1.68 15.54
N VAL A 65 -9.22 2.36 16.32
CA VAL A 65 -9.39 3.82 16.29
C VAL A 65 -9.37 4.31 17.73
N GLY A 66 -8.49 5.27 18.03
CA GLY A 66 -8.45 5.92 19.35
C GLY A 66 -7.49 5.31 20.38
N CYS A 67 -6.62 4.36 20.02
CA CYS A 67 -5.56 3.87 20.93
C CYS A 67 -4.29 4.75 20.93
N GLY A 68 -4.37 5.95 20.34
CA GLY A 68 -3.32 6.96 20.35
C GLY A 68 -3.89 8.35 20.05
N PRO A 69 -3.09 9.42 20.22
CA PRO A 69 -3.51 10.76 19.84
C PRO A 69 -3.68 10.86 18.31
N ILE A 70 -4.64 11.65 17.86
CA ILE A 70 -4.71 12.05 16.45
C ILE A 70 -3.50 12.89 16.08
N GLU A 71 -3.04 12.78 14.83
CA GLU A 71 -1.77 13.38 14.40
C GLU A 71 -1.75 14.90 14.56
N VAL A 72 -2.85 15.58 14.24
CA VAL A 72 -2.98 17.04 14.42
C VAL A 72 -2.80 17.50 15.87
N ALA A 73 -3.02 16.62 16.85
CA ALA A 73 -2.83 16.92 18.27
C ALA A 73 -1.40 16.64 18.75
N ALA A 74 -0.74 15.58 18.26
CA ALA A 74 0.55 15.12 18.77
C ALA A 74 1.75 15.39 17.84
N TYR A 75 1.54 15.38 16.53
CA TYR A 75 2.58 15.37 15.49
C TYR A 75 2.38 16.56 14.54
N LYS A 76 2.35 17.78 15.11
CA LYS A 76 2.01 19.01 14.39
C LYS A 76 2.80 19.29 13.10
N PRO A 77 4.10 18.93 12.99
CA PRO A 77 4.84 19.09 11.73
C PRO A 77 4.37 18.16 10.60
N GLY A 78 3.49 17.19 10.87
CA GLY A 78 3.08 16.16 9.91
C GLY A 78 4.00 14.94 9.86
N VAL A 79 5.13 14.96 10.58
CA VAL A 79 6.05 13.83 10.69
C VAL A 79 5.70 12.97 11.90
N VAL A 80 5.61 11.66 11.71
CA VAL A 80 5.41 10.67 12.79
C VAL A 80 6.63 9.76 12.83
N GLY A 81 7.72 10.23 13.47
CA GLY A 81 8.99 9.51 13.51
C GLY A 81 10.20 10.41 13.27
N LYS A 82 11.27 9.85 12.69
CA LYS A 82 12.57 10.51 12.50
C LYS A 82 12.93 10.74 11.03
N ALA A 83 12.37 11.78 10.41
CA ALA A 83 12.72 12.16 9.05
C ALA A 83 14.19 12.57 8.91
N SER A 84 14.81 13.13 9.95
CA SER A 84 16.20 13.61 9.91
C SER A 84 17.25 12.51 9.66
N ALA A 85 16.91 11.26 9.96
CA ALA A 85 17.76 10.08 9.75
C ALA A 85 17.78 9.59 8.28
N ALA A 86 16.93 10.16 7.42
CA ALA A 86 16.73 9.71 6.07
C ALA A 86 17.94 9.96 5.15
N ARG A 87 18.25 9.00 4.28
CA ARG A 87 19.31 9.10 3.26
C ARG A 87 18.84 8.36 2.01
N ALA A 88 19.04 8.94 0.83
CA ALA A 88 18.61 8.33 -0.44
C ALA A 88 19.18 6.91 -0.61
N GLU A 89 20.44 6.71 -0.23
CA GLU A 89 21.17 5.45 -0.36
C GLU A 89 20.54 4.31 0.46
N LYS A 90 19.87 4.64 1.57
CA LYS A 90 19.16 3.65 2.39
C LYS A 90 18.00 3.01 1.61
N ALA A 91 17.37 3.77 0.71
CA ALA A 91 16.21 3.32 -0.05
C ALA A 91 16.55 2.57 -1.34
N ILE A 92 17.73 2.80 -1.94
CA ILE A 92 18.09 2.21 -3.24
C ILE A 92 17.88 0.68 -3.29
N PRO A 93 18.34 -0.13 -2.30
CA PRO A 93 18.12 -1.58 -2.35
C PRO A 93 16.64 -1.98 -2.27
N GLY A 94 15.80 -1.16 -1.63
CA GLY A 94 14.36 -1.35 -1.55
C GLY A 94 13.66 -1.00 -2.86
N VAL A 95 14.05 0.13 -3.46
CA VAL A 95 13.54 0.60 -4.76
C VAL A 95 13.83 -0.44 -5.84
N GLU A 96 15.06 -0.92 -5.95
CA GLU A 96 15.44 -1.95 -6.94
C GLU A 96 14.57 -3.21 -6.79
N LYS A 97 14.43 -3.72 -5.56
CA LYS A 97 13.57 -4.89 -5.28
C LYS A 97 12.11 -4.64 -5.61
N LEU A 98 11.59 -3.45 -5.34
CA LEU A 98 10.20 -3.10 -5.68
C LEU A 98 10.02 -3.06 -7.20
N LEU A 99 10.93 -2.41 -7.93
CA LEU A 99 10.88 -2.35 -9.39
C LEU A 99 10.97 -3.74 -10.02
N ASP A 100 11.91 -4.58 -9.57
CA ASP A 100 12.05 -5.97 -10.01
C ASP A 100 10.78 -6.78 -9.74
N TYR A 101 10.20 -6.62 -8.54
CA TYR A 101 8.95 -7.28 -8.19
C TYR A 101 7.78 -6.79 -9.04
N MET A 102 7.67 -5.50 -9.31
CA MET A 102 6.62 -4.96 -10.18
C MET A 102 6.75 -5.48 -11.61
N VAL A 103 7.96 -5.52 -12.17
CA VAL A 103 8.21 -6.12 -13.49
C VAL A 103 7.80 -7.59 -13.49
N LYS A 104 8.20 -8.35 -12.46
CA LYS A 104 7.82 -9.76 -12.32
C LYS A 104 6.30 -9.92 -12.25
N LEU A 105 5.63 -9.18 -11.37
CA LEU A 105 4.18 -9.25 -11.16
C LEU A 105 3.41 -8.94 -12.45
N VAL A 106 3.77 -7.84 -13.12
CA VAL A 106 3.13 -7.46 -14.40
C VAL A 106 3.37 -8.53 -15.46
N THR A 107 4.59 -9.05 -15.55
CA THR A 107 4.94 -10.11 -16.51
C THR A 107 4.16 -11.39 -16.24
N ASP A 108 4.08 -11.84 -14.98
CA ASP A 108 3.32 -13.02 -14.59
C ASP A 108 1.83 -12.85 -14.92
N VAL A 109 1.24 -11.68 -14.61
CA VAL A 109 -0.17 -11.39 -14.88
C VAL A 109 -0.46 -11.41 -16.39
N VAL A 110 0.36 -10.74 -17.20
CA VAL A 110 0.17 -10.71 -18.67
C VAL A 110 0.42 -12.08 -19.30
N THR A 111 1.33 -12.88 -18.72
CA THR A 111 1.61 -14.24 -19.18
C THR A 111 0.46 -15.19 -18.85
N ALA A 112 -0.08 -15.11 -17.63
CA ALA A 112 -1.20 -15.94 -17.19
C ALA A 112 -2.51 -15.54 -17.85
N PHE A 113 -2.75 -14.24 -18.02
CA PHE A 113 -3.97 -13.66 -18.56
C PHE A 113 -3.64 -12.65 -19.68
N PRO A 114 -3.31 -13.13 -20.90
CA PRO A 114 -3.07 -12.25 -22.03
C PRO A 114 -4.28 -11.34 -22.31
N PRO A 115 -4.11 -10.19 -22.99
CA PRO A 115 -5.22 -9.31 -23.32
C PRO A 115 -6.40 -10.05 -23.97
N GLY A 116 -7.59 -9.92 -23.37
CA GLY A 116 -8.81 -10.60 -23.82
C GLY A 116 -8.97 -12.06 -23.34
N ARG A 117 -8.03 -12.59 -22.55
CA ARG A 117 -8.11 -13.90 -21.91
C ARG A 117 -8.35 -13.70 -20.41
N LEU A 118 -9.48 -14.22 -19.92
CA LEU A 118 -9.83 -14.21 -18.51
C LEU A 118 -9.70 -15.62 -17.92
N PRO A 119 -9.63 -15.76 -16.58
CA PRO A 119 -9.78 -17.05 -15.93
C PRO A 119 -11.09 -17.74 -16.33
N PRO A 120 -11.18 -19.09 -16.24
CA PRO A 120 -12.44 -19.81 -16.43
C PRO A 120 -13.53 -19.29 -15.48
N ILE A 121 -14.73 -19.02 -16.00
CA ILE A 121 -15.86 -18.44 -15.25
C ILE A 121 -16.19 -19.32 -14.04
N GLU A 122 -16.20 -20.62 -14.25
CA GLU A 122 -16.57 -21.67 -13.29
C GLU A 122 -15.64 -21.74 -12.08
N GLU A 123 -14.42 -21.24 -12.20
CA GLU A 123 -13.41 -21.25 -11.14
C GLU A 123 -13.41 -19.96 -10.31
N VAL A 124 -14.01 -18.88 -10.82
CA VAL A 124 -13.95 -17.54 -10.18
C VAL A 124 -15.30 -17.02 -9.73
N THR A 125 -16.41 -17.61 -10.18
CA THR A 125 -17.75 -17.18 -9.76
C THR A 125 -18.78 -18.31 -9.85
N GLN A 126 -19.78 -18.26 -8.96
CA GLN A 126 -20.96 -19.15 -9.01
C GLN A 126 -22.18 -18.47 -9.64
N ARG A 127 -22.01 -17.29 -10.26
CA ARG A 127 -23.10 -16.62 -10.99
C ARG A 127 -23.49 -17.42 -12.24
N PRO A 128 -24.74 -17.28 -12.72
CA PRO A 128 -25.12 -17.84 -14.01
C PRO A 128 -24.16 -17.40 -15.11
N ARG A 129 -23.72 -18.34 -15.95
CA ARG A 129 -22.76 -18.11 -17.03
C ARG A 129 -23.22 -16.98 -17.95
N GLU A 130 -24.52 -16.93 -18.24
CA GLU A 130 -25.15 -15.96 -19.14
C GLU A 130 -25.04 -14.53 -18.61
N GLU A 131 -25.03 -14.35 -17.29
CA GLU A 131 -24.85 -13.05 -16.65
C GLU A 131 -23.43 -12.52 -16.89
N ILE A 132 -22.44 -13.41 -16.75
CA ILE A 132 -21.03 -13.08 -16.98
C ILE A 132 -20.78 -12.81 -18.46
N GLU A 133 -21.25 -13.69 -19.35
CA GLU A 133 -21.10 -13.52 -20.80
C GLU A 133 -21.73 -12.21 -21.30
N ALA A 134 -22.89 -11.82 -20.76
CA ALA A 134 -23.52 -10.53 -21.09
C ALA A 134 -22.64 -9.34 -20.67
N VAL A 135 -22.00 -9.40 -19.50
CA VAL A 135 -21.08 -8.34 -19.04
C VAL A 135 -19.79 -8.30 -19.85
N LEU A 136 -19.22 -9.46 -20.19
CA LEU A 136 -18.02 -9.56 -21.03
C LEU A 136 -18.25 -8.99 -22.44
N LYS A 137 -19.48 -9.11 -22.95
CA LYS A 137 -19.87 -8.51 -24.24
C LYS A 137 -19.84 -6.97 -24.22
N GLY A 138 -19.96 -6.37 -23.04
CA GLY A 138 -19.95 -4.93 -22.82
C GLY A 138 -21.32 -4.26 -23.02
N PRO A 139 -21.56 -3.11 -22.36
CA PRO A 139 -22.88 -2.50 -22.27
C PRO A 139 -23.43 -1.93 -23.59
N LEU A 140 -22.56 -1.70 -24.59
CA LEU A 140 -22.94 -1.10 -25.87
C LEU A 140 -23.29 -2.15 -26.94
N ALA A 141 -22.98 -3.43 -26.69
CA ALA A 141 -23.27 -4.49 -27.63
C ALA A 141 -24.72 -4.99 -27.46
N PRO A 142 -25.41 -5.41 -28.54
CA PRO A 142 -26.74 -6.01 -28.43
C PRO A 142 -26.74 -7.22 -27.48
N GLY A 143 -27.58 -7.18 -26.43
CA GLY A 143 -27.63 -8.22 -25.39
C GLY A 143 -26.49 -8.18 -24.36
N GLY A 144 -25.60 -7.19 -24.44
CA GLY A 144 -24.57 -6.95 -23.43
C GLY A 144 -25.10 -6.16 -22.23
N ARG A 145 -24.34 -6.18 -21.13
CA ARG A 145 -24.67 -5.50 -19.87
C ARG A 145 -23.45 -4.75 -19.32
N SER A 146 -23.71 -3.77 -18.46
CA SER A 146 -22.66 -3.06 -17.73
C SER A 146 -22.07 -3.95 -16.63
N ILE A 147 -20.76 -3.87 -16.37
CA ILE A 147 -20.15 -4.61 -15.25
C ILE A 147 -20.75 -4.26 -13.89
N TYR A 148 -21.31 -3.07 -13.75
CA TYR A 148 -22.01 -2.64 -12.54
C TYR A 148 -23.33 -3.38 -12.29
N THR A 149 -23.81 -4.23 -13.22
CA THR A 149 -24.93 -5.14 -12.91
C THR A 149 -24.49 -6.31 -12.02
N LEU A 150 -23.19 -6.59 -11.91
CA LEU A 150 -22.65 -7.58 -10.98
C LEU A 150 -22.53 -6.94 -9.58
N ALA A 151 -23.60 -6.98 -8.79
CA ALA A 151 -23.58 -6.44 -7.43
C ALA A 151 -23.15 -7.51 -6.40
N TYR A 152 -22.21 -7.19 -5.52
CA TYR A 152 -22.03 -7.94 -4.27
C TYR A 152 -23.20 -7.61 -3.34
N PRO A 153 -23.68 -8.54 -2.49
CA PRO A 153 -24.60 -8.15 -1.43
C PRO A 153 -23.93 -7.07 -0.57
N MET A 154 -24.65 -5.96 -0.37
CA MET A 154 -24.35 -5.00 0.70
C MET A 154 -24.89 -5.53 2.02
#